data_AF-A0A0F7TYR6-F1
#
_entry.id   AF-A0A0F7TYR6-F1
#
_cell.length_a   1.000
_cell.length_b   1.000
_cell.length_c   1.000
_cell.angle_alpha   90.00
_cell.angle_beta   90.00
_cell.angle_gamma   90.00
#
_symmetry.space_group_name_H-M   'P 1'
#
loop_
_entity.id
_entity.type
_entity.pdbx_description
1 polymer ?
#
loop_
_entity_poly.entity_id
_entity_poly.type
_entity_poly.pdbx_seq_one_letter_code
_entity_poly.pdbx_strand_id
1 'polypeptide(L)'
;MRLTSLPFIASVIIASVAAKGINCEGSSECPFCHPQTSLKALQQACQAVPDNQQYYNGQHICCTACDAISDEEYSVCAFVQNTKGGAPGHSIKAAIQQIVDHKCGLCGSSPLYNNDVSEGELTVNVVDYTSCDEAICA
;
A
#
# COMPACT_ATOMS: atom_id res chain seq x y z
N MET A 1 43.44 23.61 46.92
CA MET A 1 42.97 22.48 46.09
C MET A 1 42.15 23.06 44.95
N ARG A 2 42.68 23.07 43.71
CA ARG A 2 42.00 23.64 42.52
C ARG A 2 41.33 22.50 41.75
N LEU A 3 40.01 22.54 41.61
CA LEU A 3 39.25 21.58 40.79
C LEU A 3 39.32 22.02 39.32
N THR A 4 39.88 21.17 38.46
CA THR A 4 39.86 21.33 37.01
C THR A 4 38.60 20.66 36.44
N SER A 5 37.72 21.47 35.84
CA SER A 5 36.48 21.03 35.19
C SER A 5 36.80 20.41 33.83
N LEU A 6 36.50 19.12 33.63
CA LEU A 6 36.59 18.46 32.33
C LEU A 6 35.27 18.62 31.54
N PRO A 7 35.29 18.94 30.25
CA PRO A 7 34.09 19.07 29.44
C PRO A 7 33.54 17.69 29.07
N PHE A 8 32.26 17.48 29.37
CA PHE A 8 31.51 16.28 28.99
C PHE A 8 31.07 16.44 27.52
N ILE A 9 31.72 15.72 26.60
CA ILE A 9 31.32 15.71 25.18
C ILE A 9 30.19 14.68 25.03
N ALA A 10 28.96 15.16 24.86
CA ALA A 10 27.81 14.31 24.57
C ALA A 10 27.78 13.98 23.07
N SER A 11 28.06 12.73 22.71
CA SER A 11 27.87 12.24 21.34
C SER A 11 26.38 12.01 21.07
N VAL A 12 25.80 12.79 20.15
CA VAL A 12 24.45 12.56 19.65
C VAL A 12 24.49 11.42 18.64
N ILE A 13 23.84 10.30 18.97
CA ILE A 13 23.61 9.20 18.02
C ILE A 13 22.37 9.59 17.21
N ILE A 14 22.57 9.99 15.95
CA ILE A 14 21.47 10.21 15.02
C ILE A 14 21.03 8.83 14.51
N ALA A 15 19.88 8.34 14.96
CA ALA A 15 19.26 7.15 14.41
C ALA A 15 18.69 7.47 13.03
N SER A 16 19.27 6.92 11.96
CA SER A 16 18.64 6.94 10.64
C SER A 16 17.47 5.97 10.64
N VAL A 17 16.25 6.48 10.49
CA VAL A 17 15.09 5.64 10.18
C VAL A 17 15.34 5.02 8.80
N ALA A 18 15.41 3.69 8.71
CA ALA A 18 15.47 3.03 7.43
C ALA A 18 14.09 3.17 6.77
N ALA A 19 14.02 3.87 5.65
CA ALA A 19 12.83 3.93 4.80
C ALA A 19 12.38 2.51 4.47
N LYS A 20 11.11 2.18 4.74
CA LYS A 20 10.56 0.87 4.39
C LYS A 20 10.09 0.94 2.94
N GLY A 21 10.69 0.11 2.07
CA GLY A 21 10.35 0.07 0.66
C GLY A 21 9.16 -0.84 0.34
N ILE A 22 9.10 -1.25 -0.93
CA ILE A 22 8.15 -2.26 -1.42
C ILE A 22 8.19 -3.53 -0.57
N ASN A 23 7.02 -4.11 -0.30
CA ASN A 23 6.90 -5.29 0.55
C ASN A 23 5.61 -6.07 0.23
N CYS A 24 5.52 -7.31 0.72
CA CYS A 24 4.38 -8.20 0.54
C CYS A 24 3.59 -8.42 1.84
N GLU A 25 3.57 -7.42 2.72
CA GLU A 25 2.80 -7.48 3.96
C GLU A 25 1.32 -7.17 3.69
N GLY A 26 0.44 -7.77 4.48
CA GLY A 26 -1.01 -7.63 4.36
C GLY A 26 -1.73 -8.49 5.40
N SER A 27 -3.05 -8.58 5.29
CA SER A 27 -3.87 -9.45 6.13
C SER A 27 -3.41 -10.91 5.99
N SER A 28 -3.49 -11.65 7.10
CA SER A 28 -3.35 -13.11 7.09
C SER A 28 -4.43 -13.82 6.26
N GLU A 29 -5.49 -13.09 5.87
CA GLU A 29 -6.59 -13.62 5.07
C GLU A 29 -6.32 -13.58 3.57
N CYS A 30 -5.34 -12.80 3.12
CA CYS A 30 -5.00 -12.66 1.70
C CYS A 30 -4.82 -14.01 0.97
N PRO A 31 -4.19 -15.05 1.57
CA PRO A 31 -4.09 -16.35 0.91
C PRO A 31 -5.43 -17.07 0.67
N PHE A 32 -6.47 -16.79 1.47
CA PHE A 32 -7.78 -17.46 1.35
C PHE A 32 -8.60 -16.97 0.17
N CYS A 33 -8.33 -15.76 -0.33
CA CYS A 33 -8.97 -15.21 -1.52
C CYS A 33 -8.50 -15.87 -2.84
N HIS A 34 -7.53 -16.78 -2.78
CA HIS A 34 -7.09 -17.56 -3.94
C HIS A 34 -7.87 -18.89 -4.03
N PRO A 35 -8.33 -19.34 -5.21
CA PRO A 35 -8.07 -18.80 -6.55
C PRO A 35 -9.09 -17.79 -7.08
N GLN A 36 -10.06 -17.36 -6.27
CA GLN A 36 -11.12 -16.42 -6.70
C GLN A 36 -10.53 -15.14 -7.30
N THR A 37 -9.45 -14.64 -6.70
CA THR A 37 -8.70 -13.52 -7.23
C THR A 37 -7.18 -13.72 -7.21
N SER A 38 -6.48 -12.80 -7.88
CA SER A 38 -5.03 -12.76 -7.96
C SER A 38 -4.56 -11.31 -8.10
N LEU A 39 -3.31 -11.05 -7.71
CA LEU A 39 -2.71 -9.72 -7.88
C LEU A 39 -2.72 -9.26 -9.36
N LYS A 40 -2.63 -10.20 -10.31
CA LYS A 40 -2.74 -9.91 -11.74
C LYS A 40 -4.16 -9.49 -12.15
N ALA A 41 -5.19 -10.07 -11.55
CA ALA A 41 -6.58 -9.64 -11.78
C ALA A 41 -6.81 -8.21 -11.25
N LEU A 42 -6.29 -7.90 -10.05
CA LEU A 42 -6.28 -6.53 -9.51
C LEU A 42 -5.55 -5.54 -10.41
N GLN A 43 -4.36 -5.90 -10.89
CA GLN A 43 -3.57 -5.09 -11.84
C GLN A 43 -4.35 -4.82 -13.13
N GLN A 44 -5.12 -5.81 -13.62
CA GLN A 44 -6.01 -5.64 -14.77
C GLN A 44 -7.18 -4.72 -14.46
N ALA A 45 -7.84 -4.85 -13.30
CA ALA A 45 -8.88 -3.95 -12.86
C ALA A 45 -8.37 -2.49 -12.77
N CYS A 46 -7.14 -2.29 -12.32
CA CYS A 46 -6.50 -0.97 -12.29
C CYS A 46 -6.24 -0.33 -13.65
N GLN A 47 -6.35 -1.05 -14.78
CA GLN A 47 -6.21 -0.43 -16.09
C GLN A 47 -7.34 0.56 -16.40
N ALA A 48 -8.50 0.41 -15.76
CA ALA A 48 -9.66 1.30 -15.90
C ALA A 48 -9.51 2.63 -15.15
N VAL A 49 -8.55 2.74 -14.22
CA VAL A 49 -8.28 3.97 -13.45
C VAL A 49 -7.87 5.12 -14.39
N PRO A 50 -8.53 6.29 -14.40
CA PRO A 50 -8.11 7.42 -15.23
C PRO A 50 -6.78 8.00 -14.76
N ASP A 51 -5.83 8.19 -15.69
CA ASP A 51 -4.44 8.55 -15.35
C ASP A 51 -4.30 9.83 -14.52
N ASN A 52 -5.13 10.83 -14.80
CA ASN A 52 -5.06 12.17 -14.19
C ASN A 52 -6.03 12.38 -13.02
N GLN A 53 -6.86 11.38 -12.69
CA GLN A 53 -7.77 11.46 -11.56
C GLN A 53 -7.01 11.29 -10.26
N GLN A 54 -7.34 12.10 -9.25
CA GLN A 54 -6.74 12.04 -7.92
C GLN A 54 -7.51 11.07 -7.02
N TYR A 55 -6.75 10.27 -6.27
CA TYR A 55 -7.26 9.31 -5.30
C TYR A 55 -6.63 9.58 -3.93
N TYR A 56 -7.46 9.62 -2.90
CA TYR A 56 -7.09 10.01 -1.56
C TYR A 56 -6.93 8.81 -0.63
N ASN A 57 -6.34 9.06 0.54
CA ASN A 57 -6.08 8.02 1.52
C ASN A 57 -7.36 7.25 1.88
N GLY A 58 -7.30 5.92 1.82
CA GLY A 58 -8.40 5.02 2.20
C GLY A 58 -9.51 4.86 1.16
N GLN A 59 -9.46 5.56 0.01
CA GLN A 59 -10.39 5.25 -1.07
C GLN A 59 -10.04 3.88 -1.66
N HIS A 60 -11.03 2.97 -1.70
CA HIS A 60 -10.87 1.66 -2.34
C HIS A 60 -10.92 1.79 -3.87
N ILE A 61 -9.98 1.14 -4.53
CA ILE A 61 -9.70 1.27 -5.96
C ILE A 61 -9.43 -0.12 -6.54
N CYS A 62 -9.88 -0.36 -7.76
CA CYS A 62 -9.58 -1.57 -8.52
C CYS A 62 -9.93 -2.89 -7.80
N CYS A 63 -11.04 -2.96 -7.07
CA CYS A 63 -11.31 -4.11 -6.23
C CYS A 63 -11.73 -5.37 -7.01
N THR A 64 -11.50 -6.52 -6.38
CA THR A 64 -11.97 -7.82 -6.81
C THR A 64 -12.64 -8.55 -5.65
N ALA A 65 -13.68 -9.33 -5.92
CA ALA A 65 -14.40 -10.07 -4.89
C ALA A 65 -13.53 -11.13 -4.21
N CYS A 66 -13.79 -11.36 -2.92
CA CYS A 66 -13.24 -12.44 -2.11
C CYS A 66 -14.31 -12.98 -1.17
N ASP A 67 -15.01 -14.02 -1.59
CA ASP A 67 -16.13 -14.61 -0.85
C ASP A 67 -15.70 -15.88 -0.10
N ALA A 68 -14.39 -16.10 0.02
CA ALA A 68 -13.81 -17.34 0.58
C ALA A 68 -13.44 -17.25 2.06
N ILE A 69 -13.53 -16.07 2.68
CA ILE A 69 -13.07 -15.85 4.07
C ILE A 69 -14.16 -16.22 5.08
N SER A 70 -15.42 -15.84 4.84
CA SER A 70 -16.55 -16.16 5.72
C SER A 70 -17.87 -16.18 4.93
N ASP A 71 -19.02 -16.30 5.63
CA ASP A 71 -20.34 -16.09 5.03
C ASP A 71 -20.63 -14.61 4.69
N GLU A 72 -19.75 -13.70 5.12
CA GLU A 72 -19.74 -12.29 4.74
C GLU A 72 -18.95 -12.09 3.43
N GLU A 73 -19.41 -11.15 2.61
CA GLU A 73 -18.70 -10.78 1.39
C GLU A 73 -17.47 -9.93 1.76
N TYR A 74 -16.31 -10.22 1.17
CA TYR A 74 -15.12 -9.38 1.26
C TYR A 74 -14.63 -8.99 -0.12
N SER A 75 -13.69 -8.06 -0.16
CA SER A 75 -13.01 -7.67 -1.38
C SER A 75 -11.51 -7.53 -1.13
N VAL A 76 -10.74 -7.70 -2.19
CA VAL A 76 -9.34 -7.29 -2.20
C VAL A 76 -9.27 -6.02 -3.02
N CYS A 77 -8.74 -4.97 -2.42
CA CYS A 77 -8.71 -3.63 -3.02
C CYS A 77 -7.30 -3.07 -3.00
N ALA A 78 -7.00 -2.23 -3.98
CA ALA A 78 -5.89 -1.31 -3.92
C ALA A 78 -6.37 0.02 -3.29
N PHE A 79 -5.58 0.65 -2.44
CA PHE A 79 -5.90 1.97 -1.90
C PHE A 79 -4.64 2.73 -1.56
N VAL A 80 -4.71 4.05 -1.74
CA VAL A 80 -3.62 4.95 -1.38
C VAL A 80 -3.62 5.16 0.13
N GLN A 81 -2.46 5.27 0.75
CA GLN A 81 -2.32 5.64 2.15
C GLN A 81 -1.00 6.39 2.41
N ASN A 82 -0.87 7.00 3.58
CA ASN A 82 0.32 7.75 4.01
C ASN A 82 0.71 8.93 3.10
N THR A 83 -0.17 9.36 2.20
CA THR A 83 0.07 10.54 1.35
C THR A 83 -0.41 11.82 2.02
N LYS A 84 0.21 12.96 1.67
CA LYS A 84 -0.23 14.30 2.11
C LYS A 84 -1.42 14.85 1.31
N GLY A 85 -1.66 14.36 0.09
CA GLY A 85 -2.65 14.96 -0.83
C GLY A 85 -3.23 14.00 -1.86
N GLY A 86 -3.09 12.68 -1.65
CA GLY A 86 -3.49 11.67 -2.61
C GLY A 86 -2.44 11.38 -3.67
N ALA A 87 -2.83 10.58 -4.65
CA ALA A 87 -2.02 10.21 -5.80
C ALA A 87 -2.84 10.17 -7.09
N PRO A 88 -2.24 10.53 -8.24
CA PRO A 88 -2.89 10.41 -9.53
C PRO A 88 -2.97 8.94 -9.99
N GLY A 89 -3.97 8.62 -10.81
CA GLY A 89 -4.20 7.26 -11.33
C GLY A 89 -3.00 6.62 -12.03
N HIS A 90 -2.18 7.40 -12.74
CA HIS A 90 -0.96 6.86 -13.36
C HIS A 90 0.05 6.31 -12.32
N SER A 91 0.13 6.92 -11.14
CA SER A 91 1.00 6.46 -10.06
C SER A 91 0.46 5.17 -9.43
N ILE A 92 -0.85 5.03 -9.34
CA ILE A 92 -1.51 3.78 -8.89
C ILE A 92 -1.17 2.63 -9.85
N LYS A 93 -1.33 2.85 -11.16
CA LYS A 93 -0.97 1.85 -12.18
C LYS A 93 0.50 1.44 -12.12
N ALA A 94 1.40 2.40 -11.92
CA ALA A 94 2.82 2.11 -11.77
C ALA A 94 3.10 1.32 -10.49
N ALA A 95 2.50 1.71 -9.37
CA ALA A 95 2.71 1.06 -8.08
C ALA A 95 2.16 -0.39 -8.06
N ILE A 96 0.97 -0.65 -8.60
CA ILE A 96 0.45 -2.02 -8.68
C ILE A 96 1.33 -2.92 -9.57
N GLN A 97 1.90 -2.36 -10.65
CA GLN A 97 2.88 -3.08 -11.47
C GLN A 97 4.13 -3.44 -10.66
N GLN A 98 4.64 -2.52 -9.83
CA GLN A 98 5.78 -2.81 -8.96
C GLN A 98 5.49 -3.94 -7.97
N ILE A 99 4.30 -3.99 -7.37
CA ILE A 99 3.90 -5.09 -6.46
C ILE A 99 3.89 -6.43 -7.21
N VAL A 100 3.36 -6.45 -8.44
CA VAL A 100 3.38 -7.63 -9.32
C VAL A 100 4.82 -8.05 -9.64
N ASP A 101 5.68 -7.10 -10.03
CA ASP A 101 7.07 -7.36 -10.42
C ASP A 101 7.92 -7.82 -9.23
N HIS A 102 7.57 -7.38 -8.02
CA HIS A 102 8.15 -7.85 -6.76
C HIS A 102 7.70 -9.25 -6.35
N LYS A 103 6.76 -9.86 -7.09
CA LYS A 103 6.26 -11.23 -6.89
C LYS A 103 5.56 -11.43 -5.56
N CYS A 104 4.88 -10.41 -5.06
CA CYS A 104 3.95 -10.60 -3.96
C CYS A 104 2.82 -11.55 -4.38
N GLY A 105 2.28 -12.31 -3.41
CA GLY A 105 1.22 -13.29 -3.66
C GLY A 105 -0.08 -12.60 -4.09
N LEU A 106 -0.84 -12.10 -3.11
CA LEU A 106 -2.06 -11.32 -3.36
C LEU A 106 -1.99 -9.91 -2.79
N CYS A 107 -1.40 -9.76 -1.60
CA CYS A 107 -1.31 -8.48 -0.89
C CYS A 107 0.12 -7.97 -0.82
N GLY A 108 0.25 -6.66 -0.61
CA GLY A 108 1.53 -5.98 -0.51
C GLY A 108 1.37 -4.48 -0.68
N SER A 109 2.46 -3.75 -0.50
CA SER A 109 2.53 -2.31 -0.66
C SER A 109 3.70 -1.91 -1.55
N SER A 110 3.51 -0.86 -2.36
CA SER A 110 4.61 -0.19 -3.07
C SER A 110 4.63 1.31 -2.78
N PRO A 111 5.81 1.89 -2.51
CA PRO A 111 5.95 3.32 -2.29
C PRO A 111 5.60 4.13 -3.54
N LEU A 112 4.91 5.25 -3.34
CA LEU A 112 4.57 6.22 -4.38
C LEU A 112 5.65 7.30 -4.56
N TYR A 113 6.42 7.57 -3.51
CA TYR A 113 7.46 8.61 -3.47
C TYR A 113 8.73 8.08 -2.80
N ASN A 114 9.90 8.49 -3.31
CA ASN A 114 11.24 8.28 -2.72
C ASN A 114 11.59 6.84 -2.28
N ASN A 115 10.88 5.82 -2.80
CA ASN A 115 10.96 4.43 -2.35
C ASN A 115 10.71 4.23 -0.83
N ASP A 116 9.92 5.10 -0.20
CA ASP A 116 9.54 5.02 1.21
C ASP A 116 8.03 5.00 1.37
N VAL A 117 7.47 3.90 1.89
CA VAL A 117 6.03 3.75 2.07
C VAL A 117 5.46 4.70 3.14
N SER A 118 6.29 5.20 4.05
CA SER A 118 5.87 6.18 5.06
C SER A 118 5.62 7.57 4.48
N GLU A 119 6.09 7.84 3.26
CA GLU A 119 5.84 9.11 2.55
C GLU A 119 4.65 9.02 1.58
N GLY A 120 4.10 7.82 1.40
CA GLY A 120 2.97 7.52 0.53
C GLY A 120 3.14 6.16 -0.14
N GLU A 121 2.10 5.35 -0.12
CA GLU A 121 2.10 4.03 -0.73
C GLU A 121 0.75 3.70 -1.38
N LEU A 122 0.81 2.80 -2.35
CA LEU A 122 -0.35 2.00 -2.75
C LEU A 122 -0.28 0.68 -1.99
N THR A 123 -1.36 0.36 -1.27
CA THR A 123 -1.52 -0.90 -0.55
C THR A 123 -2.58 -1.74 -1.23
N VAL A 124 -2.31 -3.05 -1.39
CA VAL A 124 -3.28 -4.06 -1.76
C VAL A 124 -3.56 -4.94 -0.55
N ASN A 125 -4.81 -4.95 -0.07
CA ASN A 125 -5.20 -5.73 1.10
C ASN A 125 -6.66 -6.19 1.02
N VAL A 126 -7.03 -7.15 1.88
CA VAL A 126 -8.42 -7.52 2.15
C VAL A 126 -9.12 -6.37 2.88
N VAL A 127 -10.35 -6.08 2.47
CA VAL A 127 -11.26 -5.10 3.05
C VAL A 127 -12.68 -5.68 3.09
N ASP A 128 -13.55 -5.09 3.92
CA ASP A 128 -15.00 -5.39 3.90
C ASP A 128 -15.57 -5.18 2.49
N TYR A 129 -16.65 -5.92 2.16
CA TYR A 129 -17.26 -5.85 0.82
C TYR A 129 -17.45 -4.41 0.33
N THR A 130 -17.07 -4.20 -0.92
CA THR A 130 -17.21 -2.91 -1.57
C THR A 130 -17.66 -3.13 -3.02
N SER A 131 -18.62 -2.33 -3.47
CA SER A 131 -19.15 -2.35 -4.83
C SER A 131 -18.45 -1.28 -5.66
N CYS A 132 -18.12 -1.56 -6.93
CA CYS A 132 -17.29 -0.66 -7.74
C CYS A 132 -18.07 0.04 -8.86
N ASP A 133 -17.90 1.36 -8.96
CA ASP A 133 -18.31 2.19 -10.09
C ASP A 133 -17.08 2.96 -10.61
N GLU A 134 -16.78 2.83 -11.91
CA GLU A 134 -15.68 3.56 -12.58
C GLU A 134 -14.32 3.48 -11.84
N ALA A 135 -14.01 2.30 -11.30
CA ALA A 135 -12.79 1.94 -10.56
C ALA A 135 -12.67 2.46 -9.12
N ILE A 136 -13.59 3.28 -8.62
CA ILE A 136 -13.74 3.57 -7.18
C ILE A 136 -14.76 2.60 -6.60
N CYS A 137 -14.50 2.10 -5.40
CA CYS A 137 -15.40 1.17 -4.75
C CYS A 137 -15.89 1.71 -3.39
N ALA A 138 -17.18 1.54 -3.14
CA ALA A 138 -17.91 1.94 -1.93
C ALA A 138 -18.59 0.72 -1.32
#